data_AF-Q2L3C8-F1
#
_entry.id   AF-Q2L3C8-F1
#
_cell.length_a   1.000
_cell.length_b   1.000
_cell.length_c   1.000
_cell.angle_alpha   90.00
_cell.angle_beta   90.00
_cell.angle_gamma   90.00
#
_symmetry.space_group_name_H-M   'P 1'
#
loop_
_entity.id
_entity.type
_entity.pdbx_description
1 polymer ?
#
loop_
_entity_poly.entity_id
_entity_poly.type
_entity_poly.pdbx_seq_one_letter_code
_entity_poly.pdbx_strand_id
1 'polypeptide(L)' 'MTKWRNTGREVKWLRHYSSAQSILIVGDGDFSFSLALATAFGSGVNIVATSLDSYGKDPDRSLLL' A
#
# COMPACT_ATOMS: atom_id res chain seq x y z
N MET A 1 -31.00 -17.32 -2.84
CA MET A 1 -30.85 -16.75 -1.48
C MET A 1 -29.62 -15.86 -1.45
N THR A 2 -29.75 -14.59 -1.87
CA THR A 2 -28.61 -13.65 -1.88
C THR A 2 -28.36 -13.19 -0.44
N LYS A 3 -27.26 -13.68 0.13
CA LYS A 3 -26.75 -13.32 1.46
C LYS A 3 -26.61 -11.80 1.54
N TRP A 4 -27.38 -11.16 2.42
CA TRP A 4 -27.27 -9.74 2.70
C TRP A 4 -25.85 -9.45 3.18
N ARG A 5 -25.07 -8.72 2.37
CA ARG A 5 -23.78 -8.18 2.82
C ARG A 5 -24.10 -7.21 3.94
N ASN A 6 -23.70 -7.54 5.16
CA ASN A 6 -23.63 -6.59 6.25
C ASN A 6 -22.64 -5.50 5.81
N THR A 7 -23.15 -4.37 5.30
CA THR A 7 -22.36 -3.19 4.90
C THR A 7 -21.99 -2.31 6.08
N GLY A 8 -21.94 -2.88 7.29
CA GLY A 8 -21.15 -2.30 8.36
C GLY A 8 -19.69 -2.34 7.94
N ARG A 9 -18.98 -1.21 8.02
CA ARG A 9 -17.52 -1.16 7.85
C ARG A 9 -16.90 -1.96 8.99
N GLU A 10 -16.85 -3.29 8.90
CA GLU A 10 -16.16 -4.11 9.87
C GLU A 10 -14.68 -3.72 9.84
N VAL A 11 -14.23 -3.22 10.99
CA VAL A 11 -12.83 -2.85 11.19
C VAL A 11 -12.03 -4.14 11.21
N LYS A 12 -11.21 -4.34 10.18
CA LYS A 12 -10.31 -5.48 10.10
C LYS A 12 -9.05 -5.18 10.89
N TRP A 13 -8.60 -6.17 11.66
CA TRP A 13 -7.40 -6.07 12.47
C TRP A 13 -6.35 -7.02 11.90
N LEU A 14 -5.17 -6.48 11.64
CA LEU A 14 -3.98 -7.22 11.25
C LEU A 14 -2.89 -6.99 12.30
N ARG A 15 -2.78 -7.92 13.26
CA ARG A 15 -1.88 -7.81 14.42
C ARG A 15 -2.12 -6.50 15.17
N HIS A 16 -1.23 -5.51 14.98
CA HIS A 16 -1.28 -4.21 15.65
C HIS A 16 -1.90 -3.12 14.77
N TYR A 17 -2.27 -3.43 13.53
CA TYR A 17 -2.80 -2.48 12.57
C TYR A 17 -4.30 -2.69 12.40
N SER A 18 -5.03 -1.59 12.32
CA SER A 18 -6.47 -1.59 12.12
C SER A 18 -6.82 -0.93 10.80
N SER A 19 -7.80 -1.47 10.07
CA SER A 19 -8.29 -0.86 8.84
C SER A 19 -8.97 0.50 9.06
N ALA A 20 -9.24 0.87 10.32
CA ALA A 20 -9.77 2.19 10.68
C ALA A 20 -8.67 3.25 10.92
N GLN A 21 -7.41 2.84 11.03
CA GLN A 21 -6.28 3.75 11.23
C GLN A 21 -5.73 4.25 9.89
N SER A 22 -5.27 5.50 9.89
CA SER A 22 -4.47 6.04 8.78
C SER A 22 -3.01 5.65 8.96
N ILE A 23 -2.45 4.98 7.96
CA ILE A 23 -1.10 4.40 8.01
C ILE A 23 -0.25 5.04 6.90
N LEU A 24 0.89 5.62 7.28
CA LEU A 24 1.91 6.10 6.34
C LEU A 24 3.09 5.12 6.33
N ILE A 25 3.39 4.56 5.18
CA ILE A 25 4.51 3.65 4.95
C ILE A 25 5.58 4.46 4.19
N VAL A 26 6.80 4.46 4.72
CA VAL A 26 7.92 5.23 4.17
C VAL A 26 9.03 4.29 3.72
N GLY A 27 9.48 4.43 2.48
CA GLY A 27 10.52 3.60 1.90
C GLY A 27 10.02 2.20 1.50
N ASP A 28 8.79 2.09 1.01
CA ASP A 28 8.16 0.78 0.68
C ASP A 28 8.79 0.07 -0.53
N GLY A 29 9.81 0.65 -1.16
CA GLY A 29 10.50 0.07 -2.30
C GLY A 29 9.56 -0.10 -3.50
N ASP A 30 9.12 -1.34 -3.72
CA ASP A 30 8.24 -1.80 -4.79
C ASP A 30 6.74 -1.79 -4.44
N PHE A 31 6.39 -1.27 -3.26
CA PHE A 31 5.04 -1.20 -2.73
C PHE A 31 4.41 -2.53 -2.27
N SER A 32 5.20 -3.61 -2.19
CA SER A 32 4.70 -4.95 -1.88
C SER A 32 4.12 -5.08 -0.46
N PHE A 33 4.74 -4.44 0.53
CA PHE A 33 4.25 -4.47 1.91
C PHE A 33 2.96 -3.65 2.06
N SER A 34 2.88 -2.46 1.46
CA SER A 34 1.63 -1.69 1.42
C SER A 34 0.50 -2.44 0.71
N LEU A 35 0.80 -3.13 -0.39
CA LEU A 35 -0.16 -3.95 -1.14
C LEU A 35 -0.68 -5.12 -0.29
N ALA A 36 0.21 -5.81 0.43
CA ALA A 36 -0.17 -6.89 1.33
C ALA A 36 -1.08 -6.38 2.47
N LEU A 37 -0.78 -5.21 3.03
CA LEU A 37 -1.58 -4.58 4.08
C LEU A 37 -2.96 -4.14 3.56
N ALA A 38 -3.01 -3.51 2.38
CA ALA A 38 -4.26 -3.13 1.72
C ALA A 38 -5.14 -4.35 1.40
N THR A 39 -4.52 -5.45 0.97
CA THR A 39 -5.20 -6.72 0.68
C THR A 39 -5.75 -7.37 1.94
N ALA A 40 -4.97 -7.37 3.03
CA ALA A 40 -5.42 -7.88 4.33
C ALA A 40 -6.63 -7.08 4.87
N PHE A 41 -6.62 -5.76 4.69
CA PHE A 41 -7.77 -4.91 5.01
C PHE A 41 -8.90 -4.99 3.97
N GLY A 42 -8.63 -5.52 2.78
CA GLY A 42 -9.55 -5.53 1.64
C GLY A 42 -9.87 -4.14 1.10
N SER A 43 -9.12 -3.12 1.54
CA SER A 43 -9.20 -1.74 1.10
C SER A 43 -7.94 -0.99 1.54
N GLY A 44 -7.35 -0.22 0.62
CA GLY A 44 -6.16 0.61 0.87
C GLY A 44 -6.47 2.09 1.14
N VAL A 45 -7.74 2.47 1.33
CA VAL A 45 -8.16 3.89 1.43
C VAL A 45 -7.49 4.67 2.56
N ASN A 46 -7.02 3.97 3.59
CA ASN A 46 -6.36 4.57 4.76
C ASN A 46 -4.84 4.34 4.76
N ILE A 47 -4.26 3.83 3.66
CA ILE A 47 -2.84 3.53 3.55
C ILE A 47 -2.23 4.49 2.53
N VAL A 48 -1.19 5.22 2.94
CA VAL A 48 -0.36 6.04 2.06
C VAL A 48 1.03 5.43 2.05
N ALA A 49 1.53 5.08 0.87
CA ALA A 49 2.84 4.48 0.72
C ALA A 49 3.76 5.42 -0.05
N THR A 50 4.97 5.61 0.44
CA THR A 50 6.01 6.39 -0.23
C THR A 50 7.25 5.52 -0.43
N SER A 51 7.91 5.69 -1.56
CA SER A 51 9.17 5.03 -1.88
C SER A 51 10.14 6.06 -2.45
N LEU A 52 11.42 5.88 -2.17
CA LEU A 52 12.47 6.70 -2.75
C LEU A 52 12.79 6.14 -4.15
N ASP A 53 12.19 6.73 -5.18
CA ASP A 53 12.60 6.49 -6.55
C ASP A 53 13.85 7.31 -6.84
N SER A 54 15.02 6.71 -6.63
CA SER A 54 16.26 7.26 -7.12
C SER A 54 16.24 7.14 -8.63
N TYR A 55 15.79 8.20 -9.32
CA TYR A 55 16.04 8.40 -10.75
C TYR A 55 17.47 7.99 -11.00
N GLY A 56 17.67 6.92 -11.79
CA GLY A 56 18.98 6.41 -12.13
C GLY A 56 19.80 7.54 -12.70
N LYS A 57 20.64 8.15 -11.86
CA LYS A 57 21.80 8.90 -12.32
C LYS A 57 22.82 7.85 -12.72
N ASP A 58 22.53 7.18 -13.82
CA ASP A 58 23.57 6.67 -14.68
C ASP A 58 24.09 7.89 -15.45
N PRO A 59 25.23 8.52 -15.08
CA PRO A 59 25.86 9.52 -15.94
C PRO A 59 26.30 8.94 -17.30
N ASP A 60 26.19 7.62 -17.49
CA ASP A 60 26.76 6.89 -18.62
C ASP A 60 25.72 6.39 -19.66
N ARG A 61 24.52 6.98 -19.69
CA ARG A 61 23.62 6.87 -20.87
C ARG A 61 23.76 8.06 -21.84
N SER A 62 24.93 8.70 -21.83
CA SER A 62 25.32 9.74 -22.79
C SER A 62 25.87 9.17 -24.12
N LEU A 63 25.86 7.85 -24.34
CA LEU A 63 26.44 7.22 -25.54
C LEU A 63 25.44 6.35 -26.33
N LEU A 64 24.24 6.88 -26.57
CA LEU A 64 23.34 6.38 -27.64
C LEU A 64 22.84 7.52 -28.53
N LEU A 65 23.77 8.38 -28.96
CA LEU A 65 23.67 9.21 -30.16
C LEU A 65 24.99 9.15 -30.93
#